data_AF-A0AAP5Y1C9-F1
#
_entry.id   AF-A0AAP5Y1C9-F1
#
_cell.length_a   1.000
_cell.length_b   1.000
_cell.length_c   1.000
_cell.angle_alpha   90.00
_cell.angle_beta   90.00
_cell.angle_gamma   90.00
#
_symmetry.space_group_name_H-M   'P 1'
#
loop_
_entity.id
_entity.type
_entity.pdbx_description
1 polymer ?
#
loop_
_entity_poly.entity_id
_entity_poly.type
_entity_poly.pdbx_seq_one_letter_code
_entity_poly.pdbx_strand_id
1 'polypeptide(L)'
;MKTKNNAVIKYINSKYIKIGKKRLLINILIAFLVILVTLLIDQLTKNLIFTYEEYRESTDKGFVKIISWGFIGFRPFLHQGVTSGINNVIGFTGIHIFAFLISLILLILIPFSKRYSLTIFMAILLGGNWGNEIDRILDDNHVKDLLFLPFVRSSGTFNFADIFIFVGPIGIFIISLYDQARPWISKKLKNKIFRKKSKN
;
A
#
# COMPACT_ATOMS: atom_id res chain seq x y z
N MET A 1 39.43 -3.08 -6.05
CA MET A 1 37.95 -3.15 -6.05
C MET A 1 37.32 -3.52 -4.68
N LYS A 2 37.94 -3.18 -3.52
CA LYS A 2 37.50 -3.60 -2.17
C LYS A 2 36.83 -2.50 -1.31
N THR A 3 36.62 -1.29 -1.83
CA THR A 3 36.30 -0.11 -0.99
C THR A 3 34.82 0.27 -0.93
N LYS A 4 33.97 -0.11 -1.89
CA LYS A 4 32.54 0.28 -1.90
C LYS A 4 31.66 -0.49 -0.90
N ASN A 5 31.99 -1.76 -0.59
CA ASN A 5 31.22 -2.57 0.37
C ASN A 5 31.24 -2.00 1.79
N ASN A 6 32.28 -1.26 2.18
CA ASN A 6 32.41 -0.71 3.52
C ASN A 6 31.40 0.41 3.82
N ALA A 7 30.95 1.18 2.83
CA ALA A 7 30.03 2.29 3.07
C ALA A 7 28.62 1.80 3.37
N VAL A 8 28.11 0.84 2.59
CA VAL A 8 26.77 0.26 2.78
C VAL A 8 26.71 -0.50 4.10
N ILE A 9 27.71 -1.33 4.40
CA ILE A 9 27.80 -2.09 5.65
C ILE A 9 27.88 -1.14 6.86
N LYS A 10 28.69 -0.08 6.77
CA LYS A 10 28.79 0.95 7.83
C LYS A 10 27.48 1.71 8.02
N TYR A 11 26.77 2.03 6.94
CA TYR A 11 25.45 2.67 7.01
C TYR A 11 24.41 1.76 7.68
N ILE A 12 24.31 0.50 7.24
CA ILE A 12 23.41 -0.51 7.83
C ILE A 12 23.74 -0.69 9.31
N ASN A 13 25.01 -0.88 9.66
CA ASN A 13 25.43 -1.02 11.06
C ASN A 13 25.08 0.23 11.88
N SER A 14 25.26 1.44 11.33
CA SER A 14 24.90 2.67 12.04
C SER A 14 23.39 2.80 12.29
N LYS A 15 22.54 2.34 11.36
CA LYS A 15 21.07 2.31 11.51
C LYS A 15 20.63 1.23 12.47
N TYR A 16 21.25 0.05 12.37
CA TYR A 16 21.03 -1.09 13.23
C TYR A 16 21.31 -0.78 14.71
N ILE A 17 22.45 -0.13 14.98
CA ILE A 17 22.81 0.33 16.34
C ILE A 17 21.77 1.33 16.87
N LYS A 18 21.24 2.20 16.02
CA LYS A 18 20.24 3.22 16.42
C LYS A 18 18.83 2.67 16.67
N ILE A 19 18.47 1.52 16.12
CA ILE A 19 17.11 0.94 16.19
C ILE A 19 17.04 -0.24 17.15
N GLY A 20 18.10 -1.05 17.20
CA GLY A 20 18.18 -2.27 17.99
C GLY A 20 17.68 -3.51 17.25
N LYS A 21 18.38 -4.64 17.44
CA LYS A 21 18.10 -5.93 16.77
C LYS A 21 16.64 -6.37 16.91
N LYS A 22 16.11 -6.28 18.14
CA LYS A 22 14.74 -6.68 18.48
C LYS A 22 13.71 -5.93 17.65
N ARG A 23 13.87 -4.62 17.49
CA ARG A 23 12.91 -3.80 16.75
C ARG A 23 12.94 -4.10 15.25
N LEU A 24 14.13 -4.34 14.69
CA LEU A 24 14.27 -4.76 13.30
C LEU A 24 13.51 -6.07 13.04
N LEU A 25 13.70 -7.08 13.89
CA LEU A 25 12.99 -8.37 13.76
C LEU A 25 11.48 -8.21 13.89
N ILE A 26 11.02 -7.42 14.86
CA ILE A 26 9.59 -7.13 15.04
C ILE A 26 9.02 -6.42 13.81
N ASN A 27 9.74 -5.46 13.23
CA ASN A 27 9.30 -4.75 12.03
C ASN A 27 9.14 -5.71 10.83
N ILE A 28 10.09 -6.64 10.66
CA ILE A 28 10.01 -7.66 9.61
C ILE A 28 8.81 -8.58 9.83
N LEU A 29 8.59 -9.04 11.07
CA LEU A 29 7.45 -9.90 11.40
C LEU A 29 6.11 -9.18 11.16
N ILE A 30 5.98 -7.93 11.61
CA ILE A 30 4.79 -7.10 11.36
C ILE A 30 4.57 -6.95 9.86
N ALA A 31 5.62 -6.62 9.10
CA ALA A 31 5.50 -6.44 7.67
C ALA A 31 5.08 -7.72 6.96
N PHE A 32 5.69 -8.86 7.31
CA PHE A 32 5.33 -10.16 6.76
C PHE A 32 3.83 -10.48 6.99
N LEU A 33 3.36 -10.33 8.23
CA LEU A 33 1.95 -10.59 8.55
C LEU A 33 1.00 -9.63 7.83
N VAL A 34 1.33 -8.34 7.78
CA VAL A 34 0.49 -7.34 7.11
C VAL A 34 0.44 -7.62 5.60
N ILE A 35 1.59 -7.86 4.96
CA ILE A 35 1.67 -8.20 3.53
C ILE A 35 0.86 -9.45 3.24
N LEU A 36 1.05 -10.52 4.02
CA LEU A 36 0.32 -11.77 3.88
C LEU A 36 -1.20 -11.53 3.95
N VAL A 37 -1.68 -10.81 4.96
CA VAL A 37 -3.11 -10.50 5.10
C VAL A 37 -3.63 -9.67 3.93
N THR A 38 -2.93 -8.62 3.52
CA THR A 38 -3.35 -7.79 2.38
C THR A 38 -3.38 -8.56 1.07
N LEU A 39 -2.38 -9.41 0.82
CA LEU A 39 -2.35 -10.27 -0.36
C LEU A 39 -3.47 -11.31 -0.33
N LEU A 40 -3.73 -11.93 0.82
CA LEU A 40 -4.84 -12.87 0.97
C LEU A 40 -6.18 -12.19 0.69
N ILE A 41 -6.42 -10.99 1.25
CA ILE A 41 -7.65 -10.24 0.97
C ILE A 41 -7.79 -9.97 -0.53
N ASP A 42 -6.75 -9.44 -1.17
CA ASP A 42 -6.80 -9.09 -2.59
C ASP A 42 -6.99 -10.32 -3.48
N GLN A 43 -6.13 -11.34 -3.33
CA GLN A 43 -6.14 -12.52 -4.19
C GLN A 43 -7.35 -13.43 -3.93
N LEU A 44 -7.81 -13.58 -2.68
CA LEU A 44 -9.01 -14.38 -2.42
C LEU A 44 -10.25 -13.69 -2.97
N THR A 45 -10.39 -12.37 -2.81
CA THR A 45 -11.59 -11.67 -3.34
C THR A 45 -11.65 -11.72 -4.86
N LYS A 46 -10.50 -11.55 -5.54
CA LYS A 46 -10.37 -11.67 -6.99
C LYS A 46 -10.69 -13.06 -7.54
N ASN A 47 -10.35 -14.12 -6.81
CA ASN A 47 -10.46 -15.49 -7.34
C ASN A 47 -11.65 -16.29 -6.78
N LEU A 48 -12.29 -15.86 -5.68
CA LEU A 48 -13.43 -16.57 -5.08
C LEU A 48 -14.80 -15.97 -5.45
N ILE A 49 -14.87 -14.68 -5.78
CA ILE A 49 -16.15 -14.00 -6.05
C ILE A 49 -16.59 -14.25 -7.50
N PHE A 50 -15.64 -14.20 -8.43
CA PHE A 50 -15.87 -14.41 -9.84
C PHE A 50 -14.79 -15.33 -10.42
N THR A 51 -15.18 -16.10 -11.43
CA THR A 51 -14.30 -16.91 -12.27
C THR A 51 -13.56 -16.04 -13.28
N TYR A 52 -12.41 -16.51 -13.77
CA TYR A 52 -11.65 -15.78 -14.78
C TYR A 52 -12.45 -15.56 -16.08
N GLU A 53 -13.31 -16.50 -16.44
CA GLU A 53 -14.21 -16.39 -17.58
C GLU A 53 -15.23 -15.26 -17.39
N GLU A 54 -15.81 -15.09 -16.19
CA GLU A 54 -16.73 -13.98 -15.89
C GLU A 54 -16.02 -12.61 -16.01
N TYR A 55 -14.74 -12.53 -15.63
CA TYR A 55 -13.87 -11.37 -15.80
C TYR A 55 -13.63 -11.03 -17.28
N ARG A 56 -13.27 -12.02 -18.08
CA ARG A 56 -13.03 -11.86 -19.51
C ARG A 56 -14.31 -11.47 -20.25
N GLU A 57 -15.40 -12.20 -20.02
CA GLU A 57 -16.67 -11.95 -20.69
C GLU A 57 -17.23 -10.56 -20.36
N SER A 58 -17.09 -10.12 -19.11
CA SER A 58 -17.53 -8.78 -18.70
C SER A 58 -16.77 -7.65 -19.38
N THR A 59 -15.53 -7.91 -19.76
CA THR A 59 -14.66 -6.94 -20.44
C THR A 59 -15.04 -6.85 -21.92
N ASP A 60 -15.34 -7.98 -22.56
CA ASP A 60 -15.64 -8.04 -24.00
C ASP A 60 -17.09 -7.69 -24.33
N LYS A 61 -18.05 -8.11 -23.49
CA LYS A 61 -19.50 -8.05 -23.79
C LYS A 61 -20.30 -7.13 -22.85
N GLY A 62 -19.62 -6.51 -21.88
CA GLY A 62 -20.25 -5.77 -20.79
C GLY A 62 -20.56 -6.65 -19.58
N PHE A 63 -20.79 -6.01 -18.42
CA PHE A 63 -20.86 -6.69 -17.12
C PHE A 63 -21.88 -7.83 -17.09
N VAL A 64 -21.39 -9.07 -17.01
CA VAL A 64 -22.24 -10.28 -17.01
C VAL A 64 -22.93 -10.52 -15.67
N LYS A 65 -22.37 -9.97 -14.59
CA LYS A 65 -22.86 -10.17 -13.22
C LYS A 65 -22.62 -8.91 -12.39
N ILE A 66 -23.67 -8.46 -11.71
CA ILE A 66 -23.63 -7.30 -10.83
C ILE A 66 -24.32 -7.68 -9.52
N ILE A 67 -23.58 -7.58 -8.41
CA ILE A 67 -24.09 -7.75 -7.06
C ILE A 67 -24.00 -6.37 -6.40
N SER A 68 -25.11 -5.80 -5.96
CA SER A 68 -25.14 -4.43 -5.41
C SER A 68 -25.90 -4.38 -4.09
N TRP A 69 -25.31 -3.70 -3.10
CA TRP A 69 -25.92 -3.41 -1.80
C TRP A 69 -26.21 -1.90 -1.62
N GLY A 70 -26.24 -1.14 -2.72
CA GLY A 70 -26.56 0.29 -2.73
C GLY A 70 -25.37 1.20 -2.43
N PHE A 71 -24.57 0.90 -1.40
CA PHE A 71 -23.36 1.66 -1.06
C PHE A 71 -22.07 1.01 -1.59
N ILE A 72 -22.09 -0.28 -1.88
CA ILE A 72 -20.96 -1.00 -2.49
C ILE A 72 -21.53 -2.12 -3.34
N GLY A 73 -20.77 -2.56 -4.34
CA GLY A 73 -21.13 -3.70 -5.15
C GLY A 73 -19.93 -4.40 -5.75
N PHE A 74 -20.20 -5.58 -6.30
CA PHE A 74 -19.27 -6.38 -7.06
C PHE A 74 -19.70 -6.50 -8.52
N ARG A 75 -18.76 -6.23 -9.44
CA ARG A 75 -18.90 -6.51 -10.88
C ARG A 75 -17.52 -6.89 -11.43
N PRO A 76 -17.37 -8.00 -12.17
CA PRO A 76 -16.05 -8.39 -12.66
C PRO A 76 -15.62 -7.52 -13.84
N PHE A 77 -14.36 -7.11 -13.86
CA PHE A 77 -13.77 -6.30 -14.93
C PHE A 77 -12.27 -6.58 -15.04
N LEU A 78 -11.76 -6.92 -16.23
CA LEU A 78 -10.32 -6.97 -16.48
C LEU A 78 -9.85 -5.60 -16.90
N HIS A 79 -9.11 -4.95 -16.02
CA HIS A 79 -8.56 -3.65 -16.29
C HIS A 79 -7.21 -3.78 -16.98
N GLN A 80 -7.14 -3.33 -18.23
CA GLN A 80 -5.92 -3.30 -19.02
C GLN A 80 -5.19 -1.97 -18.78
N GLY A 81 -4.43 -1.87 -17.70
CA GLY A 81 -3.72 -0.64 -17.33
C GLY A 81 -3.62 -0.36 -15.83
N VAL A 82 -3.50 0.92 -15.49
CA VAL A 82 -3.68 1.42 -14.12
C VAL A 82 -4.85 2.39 -14.13
N THR A 83 -5.56 2.52 -13.01
CA THR A 83 -6.72 3.40 -12.87
C THR A 83 -6.44 4.87 -13.28
N SER A 84 -5.18 5.32 -13.22
CA SER A 84 -4.75 6.65 -13.64
C SER A 84 -4.50 6.83 -15.15
N GLY A 85 -4.51 5.76 -15.94
CA GLY A 85 -4.18 5.78 -17.37
C GLY A 85 -2.69 5.97 -17.69
N ILE A 86 -1.80 5.89 -16.68
CA ILE A 86 -0.35 6.13 -16.89
C ILE A 86 0.28 5.12 -17.85
N ASN A 87 -0.32 3.94 -18.01
CA ASN A 87 0.11 2.90 -18.94
C ASN A 87 0.22 3.43 -20.38
N ASN A 88 -0.62 4.39 -20.78
CA ASN A 88 -0.56 4.98 -22.11
C ASN A 88 0.67 5.88 -22.33
N VAL A 89 1.32 6.33 -21.24
CA VAL A 89 2.50 7.20 -21.29
C VAL A 89 3.79 6.42 -21.10
N ILE A 90 3.84 5.52 -20.11
CA ILE A 90 5.08 4.81 -19.74
C ILE A 90 5.12 3.34 -20.19
N GLY A 91 4.01 2.83 -20.74
CA GLY A 91 3.85 1.42 -21.08
C GLY A 91 3.79 0.49 -19.86
N PHE A 92 3.46 -0.78 -20.08
CA PHE A 92 3.46 -1.79 -19.01
C PHE A 92 4.86 -2.05 -18.46
N THR A 93 5.90 -2.02 -19.30
CA THR A 93 7.30 -2.08 -18.85
C THR A 93 7.62 -1.01 -17.81
N GLY A 94 7.16 0.23 -18.02
CA GLY A 94 7.34 1.31 -17.05
C GLY A 94 6.62 1.05 -15.73
N ILE A 95 5.42 0.47 -15.78
CA ILE A 95 4.65 0.09 -14.59
C ILE A 95 5.39 -0.99 -13.78
N HIS A 96 5.88 -2.05 -14.43
CA HIS A 96 6.66 -3.10 -13.75
C HIS A 96 7.94 -2.54 -13.11
N ILE A 97 8.66 -1.67 -13.82
CA ILE A 97 9.86 -1.01 -13.28
C ILE A 97 9.49 -0.17 -12.05
N PHE A 98 8.40 0.60 -12.11
CA PHE A 98 7.95 1.40 -10.98
C PHE A 98 7.54 0.52 -9.79
N ALA A 99 6.74 -0.53 -10.03
CA ALA A 99 6.32 -1.50 -9.03
C ALA A 99 7.51 -2.23 -8.38
N PHE A 100 8.55 -2.54 -9.17
CA PHE A 100 9.77 -3.13 -8.66
C PHE A 100 10.57 -2.13 -7.80
N LEU A 101 10.74 -0.89 -8.26
CA LEU A 101 11.48 0.14 -7.53
C LEU A 101 10.82 0.49 -6.20
N ILE A 102 9.48 0.66 -6.19
CA ILE A 102 8.75 0.93 -4.95
C ILE A 102 8.86 -0.25 -3.98
N SER A 103 8.80 -1.49 -4.49
CA SER A 103 9.00 -2.69 -3.68
C SER A 103 10.39 -2.71 -3.04
N LEU A 104 11.44 -2.45 -3.82
CA LEU A 104 12.81 -2.43 -3.33
C LEU A 104 13.00 -1.37 -2.24
N ILE A 105 12.48 -0.16 -2.46
CA ILE A 105 12.55 0.93 -1.49
C ILE A 105 11.84 0.53 -0.20
N LEU A 106 10.62 0.00 -0.28
CA LEU A 106 9.84 -0.38 0.90
C LEU A 106 10.48 -1.53 1.68
N LEU A 107 10.98 -2.57 1.00
CA LEU A 107 11.70 -3.68 1.62
C LEU A 107 12.95 -3.21 2.37
N ILE A 108 13.64 -2.17 1.87
CA ILE A 108 14.76 -1.55 2.57
C ILE A 108 14.28 -0.71 3.75
N LEU A 109 13.22 0.10 3.60
CA LEU A 109 12.80 1.06 4.64
C LEU A 109 12.07 0.41 5.82
N ILE A 110 11.25 -0.61 5.57
CA ILE A 110 10.40 -1.28 6.55
C ILE A 110 11.17 -1.78 7.79
N PRO A 111 12.28 -2.55 7.64
CA PRO A 111 13.03 -3.06 8.79
C PRO A 111 13.60 -1.96 9.68
N PHE A 112 13.94 -0.80 9.08
CA PHE A 112 14.55 0.35 9.78
C PHE A 112 13.53 1.42 10.19
N SER A 113 12.24 1.10 10.21
CA SER A 113 11.23 2.03 10.68
C SER A 113 11.32 2.27 12.20
N LYS A 114 11.23 3.54 12.59
CA LYS A 114 11.21 3.98 14.01
C LYS A 114 9.83 3.84 14.67
N ARG A 115 8.77 3.54 13.90
CA ARG A 115 7.40 3.40 14.40
C ARG A 115 6.73 2.18 13.79
N TYR A 116 6.05 1.39 14.63
CA TYR A 116 5.29 0.24 14.15
C TYR A 116 4.14 0.66 13.23
N SER A 117 3.51 1.80 13.50
CA SER A 117 2.47 2.35 12.62
C SER A 117 3.00 2.63 11.21
N LEU A 118 4.20 3.21 11.09
CA LEU A 118 4.82 3.46 9.79
C LEU A 118 5.19 2.14 9.08
N THR A 119 5.66 1.14 9.82
CA THR A 119 5.89 -0.22 9.30
C THR A 119 4.62 -0.81 8.71
N ILE A 120 3.48 -0.70 9.41
CA ILE A 120 2.18 -1.21 8.96
C ILE A 120 1.76 -0.54 7.65
N PHE A 121 1.77 0.79 7.56
CA PHE A 121 1.34 1.47 6.33
C PHE A 121 2.28 1.26 5.14
N MET A 122 3.59 1.15 5.37
CA MET A 122 4.53 0.74 4.31
C MET A 122 4.28 -0.69 3.85
N ALA A 123 3.96 -1.61 4.76
CA ALA A 123 3.63 -2.99 4.43
C ALA A 123 2.28 -3.11 3.70
N ILE A 124 1.27 -2.31 4.06
CA ILE A 124 -0.01 -2.21 3.33
C ILE A 124 0.25 -1.76 1.88
N LEU A 125 1.03 -0.69 1.69
CA LEU A 125 1.40 -0.21 0.36
C LEU A 125 2.14 -1.30 -0.45
N LEU A 126 3.08 -2.00 0.18
CA LEU A 126 3.82 -3.08 -0.47
C LEU A 126 2.90 -4.24 -0.87
N GLY A 127 2.00 -4.64 0.02
CA GLY A 127 1.03 -5.70 -0.25
C GLY A 127 0.06 -5.35 -1.37
N GLY A 128 -0.45 -4.11 -1.41
CA GLY A 128 -1.26 -3.64 -2.53
C GLY A 128 -0.50 -3.59 -3.85
N ASN A 129 0.74 -3.09 -3.83
CA ASN A 129 1.60 -3.07 -5.01
C ASN A 129 1.84 -4.48 -5.56
N TRP A 130 2.15 -5.46 -4.69
CA TRP A 130 2.32 -6.85 -5.09
C TRP A 130 1.02 -7.52 -5.54
N GLY A 131 -0.12 -7.22 -4.92
CA GLY A 131 -1.41 -7.81 -5.32
C GLY A 131 -1.74 -7.51 -6.78
N ASN A 132 -1.60 -6.25 -7.21
CA ASN A 132 -1.81 -5.88 -8.61
C ASN A 132 -0.69 -6.38 -9.53
N GLU A 133 0.55 -6.49 -9.05
CA GLU A 133 1.67 -6.96 -9.86
C GLU A 133 1.60 -8.47 -10.14
N ILE A 134 1.13 -9.26 -9.17
CA ILE A 134 0.87 -10.69 -9.35
C ILE A 134 -0.14 -10.90 -10.48
N ASP A 135 -1.26 -10.18 -10.48
CA ASP A 135 -2.24 -10.26 -11.56
C ASP A 135 -1.61 -9.90 -12.91
N ARG A 136 -0.87 -8.80 -13.00
CA ARG A 136 -0.26 -8.38 -14.27
C ARG A 136 0.69 -9.42 -14.85
N ILE A 137 1.42 -10.13 -13.99
CA ILE A 137 2.33 -11.19 -14.42
C ILE A 137 1.56 -12.44 -14.89
N LEU A 138 0.42 -12.75 -14.26
CA LEU A 138 -0.35 -13.96 -14.53
C LEU A 138 -1.39 -13.81 -15.64
N ASP A 139 -1.96 -12.61 -15.81
CA ASP A 139 -3.12 -12.32 -16.64
C ASP A 139 -2.76 -11.35 -17.80
N ASP A 140 -1.59 -11.51 -18.42
CA ASP A 140 -1.15 -10.73 -19.60
C ASP A 140 -1.28 -9.20 -19.42
N ASN A 141 -0.74 -8.68 -18.31
CA ASN A 141 -0.79 -7.26 -17.90
C ASN A 141 -2.17 -6.71 -17.51
N HIS A 142 -3.15 -7.57 -17.30
CA HIS A 142 -4.45 -7.18 -16.74
C HIS A 142 -4.44 -7.25 -15.22
N VAL A 143 -5.39 -6.53 -14.63
CA VAL A 143 -5.69 -6.58 -13.20
C VAL A 143 -7.17 -6.88 -13.03
N LYS A 144 -7.50 -7.76 -12.09
CA LYS A 144 -8.89 -8.14 -11.79
C LYS A 144 -9.54 -7.10 -10.88
N ASP A 145 -10.38 -6.24 -11.46
CA ASP A 145 -11.17 -5.27 -10.71
C ASP A 145 -12.57 -5.80 -10.44
N LEU A 146 -13.05 -5.66 -9.20
CA LEU A 146 -14.34 -6.20 -8.79
C LEU A 146 -15.22 -5.25 -8.00
N LEU A 147 -14.65 -4.33 -7.24
CA LEU A 147 -15.38 -3.39 -6.40
C LEU A 147 -15.88 -2.20 -7.22
N PHE A 148 -17.12 -1.78 -7.00
CA PHE A 148 -17.63 -0.51 -7.50
C PHE A 148 -18.56 0.16 -6.49
N LEU A 149 -18.79 1.47 -6.68
CA LEU A 149 -19.65 2.29 -5.82
C LEU A 149 -20.92 2.68 -6.58
N PRO A 150 -22.07 1.99 -6.38
CA PRO A 150 -23.28 2.19 -7.18
C PRO A 150 -23.84 3.62 -7.17
N PHE A 151 -23.59 4.36 -6.09
CA PHE A 151 -24.07 5.74 -5.91
C PHE A 151 -23.26 6.78 -6.71
N VAL A 152 -22.12 6.41 -7.28
CA VAL A 152 -21.30 7.29 -8.11
C VAL A 152 -21.48 6.86 -9.57
N ARG A 153 -22.23 7.64 -10.36
CA ARG A 153 -22.52 7.35 -11.78
C ARG A 153 -21.26 7.13 -12.64
N SER A 154 -20.11 7.65 -12.20
CA SER A 154 -18.80 7.51 -12.86
C SER A 154 -17.80 6.67 -12.07
N SER A 155 -18.21 5.83 -11.10
CA SER A 155 -17.22 5.00 -10.40
C SER A 155 -16.63 3.99 -11.36
N GLY A 156 -15.33 4.11 -11.59
CA GLY A 156 -14.53 3.00 -12.09
C GLY A 156 -14.67 1.78 -11.18
N THR A 157 -14.40 0.60 -11.74
CA THR A 157 -14.20 -0.60 -10.93
C THR A 157 -12.78 -0.54 -10.36
N PHE A 158 -12.58 -1.09 -9.16
CA PHE A 158 -11.27 -1.16 -8.51
C PHE A 158 -11.17 -2.46 -7.71
N ASN A 159 -10.03 -2.69 -7.07
CA ASN A 159 -9.83 -3.86 -6.21
C ASN A 159 -9.28 -3.46 -4.82
N PHE A 160 -9.01 -4.47 -3.98
CA PHE A 160 -8.47 -4.21 -2.65
C PHE A 160 -7.02 -3.75 -2.69
N ALA A 161 -6.20 -4.23 -3.63
CA ALA A 161 -4.87 -3.72 -3.87
C ALA A 161 -4.85 -2.20 -4.16
N ASP A 162 -5.81 -1.67 -4.92
CA ASP A 162 -5.95 -0.23 -5.15
C ASP A 162 -6.23 0.52 -3.85
N ILE A 163 -7.15 0.01 -3.02
CA ILE A 163 -7.43 0.57 -1.69
C ILE A 163 -6.14 0.62 -0.87
N PHE A 164 -5.35 -0.44 -0.87
CA PHE A 164 -4.09 -0.49 -0.11
C PHE A 164 -3.02 0.46 -0.66
N ILE A 165 -2.93 0.60 -1.99
CA ILE A 165 -2.05 1.57 -2.66
C ILE A 165 -2.44 3.01 -2.31
N PHE A 166 -3.73 3.30 -2.07
CA PHE A 166 -4.17 4.61 -1.59
C PHE A 166 -3.96 4.80 -0.08
N VAL A 167 -4.36 3.83 0.75
CA VAL A 167 -4.33 3.93 2.21
C VAL A 167 -2.89 3.99 2.75
N GLY A 168 -1.97 3.23 2.16
CA GLY A 168 -0.57 3.16 2.59
C GLY A 168 0.13 4.54 2.60
N PRO A 169 0.25 5.24 1.46
CA PRO A 169 0.86 6.57 1.38
C PRO A 169 0.16 7.61 2.26
N ILE A 170 -1.18 7.60 2.32
CA ILE A 170 -1.96 8.52 3.17
C ILE A 170 -1.59 8.31 4.64
N GLY A 171 -1.54 7.06 5.11
CA GLY A 171 -1.14 6.75 6.48
C GLY A 171 0.30 7.11 6.80
N ILE A 172 1.23 6.85 5.86
CA ILE A 172 2.64 7.27 5.95
C ILE A 172 2.72 8.80 6.13
N PHE A 173 1.98 9.54 5.32
CA PHE A 173 1.95 11.00 5.35
C PHE A 173 1.41 11.53 6.68
N ILE A 174 0.27 11.04 7.15
CA ILE A 174 -0.36 11.45 8.41
C ILE A 174 0.57 11.20 9.60
N ILE A 175 1.20 10.01 9.68
CA ILE A 175 2.14 9.70 10.75
C ILE A 175 3.36 10.62 10.69
N SER A 176 3.89 10.87 9.50
CA SER A 176 5.06 11.72 9.31
C SER A 176 4.76 13.18 9.68
N LEU A 177 3.56 13.67 9.40
CA LEU A 177 3.10 14.99 9.84
C LEU A 177 2.95 15.05 11.36
N TYR A 178 2.32 14.04 11.96
CA TYR A 178 2.18 13.97 13.41
C TYR A 178 3.54 14.00 14.12
N ASP A 179 4.54 13.31 13.59
CA ASP A 179 5.89 13.26 14.15
C ASP A 179 6.57 14.63 14.15
N GLN A 180 6.37 15.39 13.09
CA GLN A 180 6.89 16.75 12.96
C GLN A 180 6.11 17.74 13.83
N ALA A 181 4.80 17.57 13.98
CA ALA A 181 3.95 18.46 14.76
C ALA A 181 4.02 18.20 16.29
N ARG A 182 4.33 16.98 16.72
CA ARG A 182 4.33 16.56 18.13
C ARG A 182 5.15 17.48 19.07
N PRO A 183 6.37 17.92 18.73
CA PRO A 183 7.14 18.83 19.59
C PRO A 183 6.40 20.16 19.84
N TRP A 184 5.78 20.72 18.80
CA TRP A 184 5.02 21.98 18.87
C TRP A 184 3.75 21.83 19.72
N ILE A 185 2.99 20.75 19.49
CA ILE A 185 1.78 20.43 20.24
C ILE A 185 2.09 20.25 21.73
N SER A 186 3.15 19.48 22.05
CA SER A 186 3.52 19.21 23.44
C SER A 186 4.00 20.46 24.19
N LYS A 187 4.75 21.36 23.53
CA LYS A 187 5.16 22.65 24.09
C LYS A 187 3.96 23.55 24.38
N LYS A 188 3.00 23.63 23.45
CA LYS A 188 1.77 24.45 23.62
C LYS A 188 0.89 23.93 24.76
N LEU A 189 0.74 22.62 24.90
CA LEU A 189 0.00 21.99 25.99
C LEU A 189 0.65 22.25 27.36
N LYS A 190 1.98 22.06 27.47
CA LYS A 190 2.72 22.36 28.70
C LYS A 190 2.57 23.82 29.13
N ASN A 191 2.67 24.77 28.19
CA ASN A 191 2.49 26.19 28.47
C ASN A 191 1.06 26.52 28.94
N LYS A 192 0.03 25.84 28.40
CA LYS A 192 -1.37 26.01 28.81
C LYS A 192 -1.62 25.48 30.23
N ILE A 193 -1.05 24.33 30.58
CA ILE A 193 -1.12 23.76 31.94
C ILE A 193 -0.41 24.68 32.95
N PHE A 194 0.79 25.16 32.60
CA PHE A 194 1.55 26.06 33.48
C PHE A 194 0.80 27.37 33.76
N ARG A 195 0.22 27.99 32.72
CA ARG A 195 -0.63 29.20 32.86
C ARG A 195 -1.89 28.97 33.69
N LYS A 196 -2.48 27.77 33.67
CA LYS A 196 -3.64 27.44 34.50
C LYS A 196 -3.24 27.27 35.97
N LYS A 197 -2.04 26.76 36.24
CA LYS A 197 -1.51 26.54 37.60
C LYS A 197 -1.02 27.83 38.28
N SER A 198 -0.63 28.87 37.53
CA SER A 198 -0.25 30.17 38.12
C SER A 198 -1.43 31.12 38.36
N LYS A 199 -2.65 30.72 38.01
CA LYS A 199 -3.88 31.50 38.21
C LYS A 199 -4.76 30.97 39.37
N ASN A 200 -4.35 29.85 39.97
CA ASN A 200 -4.90 29.30 41.21
C ASN A 200 -3.85 29.46 42.30
#